data_AF-A0A2R6NS23-F1
#
_entry.id   AF-A0A2R6NS23-F1
#
_cell.length_a   1.000
_cell.length_b   1.000
_cell.length_c   1.000
_cell.angle_alpha   90.00
_cell.angle_beta   90.00
_cell.angle_gamma   90.00
#
_symmetry.space_group_name_H-M   'P 1'
#
loop_
_entity.id
_entity.type
_entity.pdbx_description
1 polymer ?
#
loop_
_entity_poly.entity_id
_entity_poly.type
_entity_poly.pdbx_seq_one_letter_code
_entity_poly.pdbx_strand_id
1 'polypeptide(L)'
;MPNSLEVVREKLQATAKNAHIVKKGSLVSDADGTYSVGPIVRRPFYEGGRAQFTLDRGPFRTAKAYYLACAQRELDCSRTLFVQSASPSYQKDLEDSSLQVERCVGLLSDLVNRCEGLDDDDPVLAPFSLDIHDIGLKNILVAPDDHTRIVAIVDWQFVNIHPLWCCARLPTWLRPSLSDGDEPTKSRLSTIFRAEIARLDGLDDSTFLHALDATEDARGTLDDLADYDAFRDAFLLLPALENM
;
A
#
# COMPACT_ATOMS: atom_id res chain seq x y z
N MET A 1 12.14 -35.61 -20.24
CA MET A 1 12.01 -34.66 -19.11
C MET A 1 11.25 -33.46 -19.66
N PRO A 2 10.00 -33.20 -19.24
CA PRO A 2 9.29 -32.01 -19.69
C PRO A 2 10.07 -30.76 -19.29
N ASN A 3 10.17 -29.81 -20.21
CA ASN A 3 10.95 -28.58 -20.07
C ASN A 3 10.43 -27.80 -18.86
N SER A 4 11.28 -27.33 -17.94
CA SER A 4 10.82 -26.71 -16.68
C SER A 4 9.90 -25.51 -16.92
N LEU A 5 10.07 -24.83 -18.07
CA LEU A 5 9.22 -23.75 -18.56
C LEU A 5 7.80 -24.20 -18.92
N GLU A 6 7.62 -25.41 -19.45
CA GLU A 6 6.28 -25.95 -19.73
C GLU A 6 5.55 -26.31 -18.43
N VAL A 7 6.27 -26.86 -17.46
CA VAL A 7 5.71 -27.18 -16.13
C VAL A 7 5.31 -25.90 -15.38
N VAL A 8 6.12 -24.84 -15.47
CA VAL A 8 5.78 -23.52 -14.91
C VAL A 8 4.59 -22.90 -15.64
N ARG A 9 4.54 -23.01 -16.98
CA ARG A 9 3.42 -22.51 -17.80
C ARG A 9 2.11 -23.23 -17.49
N GLU A 10 2.13 -24.55 -17.38
CA GLU A 10 0.96 -25.36 -16.99
C GLU A 10 0.50 -25.05 -15.57
N LYS A 11 1.43 -24.88 -14.62
CA LYS A 11 1.09 -24.48 -13.24
C LYS A 11 0.48 -23.07 -13.19
N LEU A 12 1.02 -22.11 -13.94
CA LEU A 12 0.46 -20.75 -14.03
C LEU A 12 -0.94 -20.74 -14.68
N GLN A 13 -1.14 -21.55 -15.72
CA GLN A 13 -2.45 -21.71 -16.37
C GLN A 13 -3.46 -22.45 -15.48
N ALA A 14 -3.02 -23.43 -14.70
CA ALA A 14 -3.87 -24.16 -13.75
C ALA A 14 -4.29 -23.27 -12.57
N THR A 15 -3.38 -22.46 -12.02
CA THR A 15 -3.71 -21.46 -10.98
C THR A 15 -4.68 -20.40 -11.52
N ALA A 16 -4.52 -19.97 -12.78
CA ALA A 16 -5.43 -19.04 -13.43
C ALA A 16 -6.83 -19.64 -13.72
N LYS A 17 -6.93 -20.94 -13.99
CA LYS A 17 -8.21 -21.63 -14.26
C LYS A 17 -9.00 -22.00 -13.00
N ASN A 18 -8.32 -22.24 -11.88
CA ASN A 18 -9.00 -22.57 -10.61
C ASN A 18 -9.47 -21.35 -9.83
N ALA A 19 -9.04 -20.15 -10.20
CA ALA A 19 -9.56 -18.89 -9.68
C ALA A 19 -10.69 -18.37 -10.57
N HIS A 20 -11.92 -18.81 -10.31
CA HIS A 20 -13.16 -18.20 -10.84
C HIS A 20 -13.41 -16.77 -10.28
N ILE A 21 -12.35 -16.02 -9.97
CA ILE A 21 -12.38 -14.63 -9.57
C ILE A 21 -11.20 -13.96 -10.31
N VAL A 22 -11.46 -13.41 -11.50
CA VAL A 22 -10.49 -12.53 -12.18
C VAL A 22 -10.52 -11.16 -11.47
N LYS A 23 -10.08 -11.13 -10.22
CA LYS A 23 -9.70 -9.91 -9.49
C LYS A 23 -8.22 -10.03 -9.20
N LYS A 24 -7.39 -9.43 -10.05
CA LYS A 24 -5.94 -9.36 -9.83
C LYS A 24 -5.66 -8.03 -9.15
N GLY A 25 -5.70 -8.05 -7.81
CA GLY A 25 -5.64 -6.82 -7.02
C GLY A 25 -6.90 -5.97 -7.21
N SER A 26 -6.72 -4.64 -7.19
CA SER A 26 -7.82 -3.69 -7.39
C SER A 26 -8.31 -3.60 -8.85
N LEU A 27 -7.76 -4.38 -9.79
CA LEU A 27 -8.20 -4.40 -11.19
C LEU A 27 -9.15 -5.57 -11.44
N VAL A 28 -10.32 -5.25 -11.98
CA VAL A 28 -11.39 -6.18 -12.34
C VAL A 28 -11.53 -6.21 -13.85
N SER A 29 -11.62 -7.41 -14.42
CA SER A 29 -11.96 -7.58 -15.84
C SER A 29 -13.46 -7.84 -15.94
N ASP A 30 -14.14 -6.99 -16.70
CA ASP A 30 -15.55 -7.15 -17.00
C ASP A 30 -15.76 -8.15 -18.15
N ALA A 31 -16.99 -8.67 -18.27
CA ALA A 31 -17.32 -9.74 -19.23
C ALA A 31 -17.19 -9.31 -20.71
N ASP A 32 -17.22 -8.00 -20.95
CA ASP A 32 -17.00 -7.37 -22.26
C ASP A 32 -15.51 -7.17 -22.59
N GLY A 33 -14.61 -7.54 -21.68
CA GLY A 33 -13.17 -7.37 -21.83
C GLY A 33 -12.66 -5.97 -21.45
N THR A 34 -13.52 -5.12 -20.87
CA THR A 34 -13.09 -3.86 -20.27
C THR A 34 -12.46 -4.10 -18.89
N TYR A 35 -11.64 -3.15 -18.44
CA TYR A 35 -11.03 -3.19 -17.11
C TYR A 35 -11.57 -2.05 -16.27
N SER A 36 -11.97 -2.37 -15.04
CA SER A 36 -12.45 -1.41 -14.05
C SER A 36 -11.65 -1.51 -12.75
N VAL A 37 -11.57 -0.39 -12.02
CA VAL A 37 -10.95 -0.35 -10.69
C VAL A 37 -12.01 -0.77 -9.67
N GLY A 38 -11.75 -1.90 -9.02
CA GLY A 38 -12.53 -2.41 -7.91
C GLY A 38 -12.06 -1.87 -6.56
N PRO A 39 -12.60 -2.42 -5.46
CA PRO A 39 -12.21 -2.04 -4.12
C PRO A 39 -10.73 -2.32 -3.85
N ILE A 40 -10.14 -1.52 -2.97
CA ILE A 40 -8.76 -1.69 -2.54
C ILE A 40 -8.55 -3.06 -1.90
N VAL A 41 -7.39 -3.66 -2.14
CA VAL A 41 -7.02 -5.01 -1.64
C VAL A 41 -5.77 -4.89 -0.76
N ARG A 42 -5.88 -4.11 0.33
CA ARG A 42 -4.81 -3.93 1.33
C ARG A 42 -5.15 -4.58 2.65
N ARG A 43 -4.13 -5.15 3.31
CA ARG A 43 -4.25 -5.87 4.59
C ARG A 43 -5.03 -5.10 5.67
N PRO A 44 -4.83 -3.79 5.90
CA PRO A 44 -5.58 -3.03 6.91
C PRO A 44 -7.10 -3.02 6.73
N PHE A 45 -7.63 -3.31 5.53
CA PHE A 45 -9.09 -3.35 5.27
C PHE A 45 -9.72 -4.75 5.42
N TYR A 46 -8.92 -5.80 5.63
CA TYR A 46 -9.41 -7.19 5.65
C TYR A 46 -8.90 -8.01 6.84
N GLU A 47 -7.70 -7.72 7.35
CA GLU A 47 -7.11 -8.47 8.46
C GLU A 47 -7.75 -8.12 9.81
N GLY A 48 -7.43 -8.89 10.86
CA GLY A 48 -7.94 -8.62 12.21
C GLY A 48 -9.47 -8.76 12.36
N GLY A 49 -10.13 -9.50 11.45
CA GLY A 49 -11.59 -9.63 11.41
C GLY A 49 -12.29 -8.56 10.58
N ARG A 50 -11.56 -7.58 10.04
CA ARG A 50 -12.12 -6.44 9.30
C ARG A 50 -12.81 -6.82 8.00
N ALA A 51 -12.50 -7.99 7.44
CA ALA A 51 -13.22 -8.56 6.30
C ALA A 51 -14.73 -8.76 6.54
N GLN A 52 -15.17 -8.87 7.81
CA GLN A 52 -16.57 -9.05 8.17
C GLN A 52 -17.35 -7.73 8.23
N PHE A 53 -16.65 -6.59 8.25
CA PHE A 53 -17.29 -5.28 8.34
C PHE A 53 -17.57 -4.68 6.96
N THR A 54 -18.65 -3.89 6.92
CA THR A 54 -18.99 -3.06 5.76
C THR A 54 -18.17 -1.77 5.82
N LEU A 55 -16.90 -1.89 5.45
CA LEU A 55 -15.97 -0.77 5.33
C LEU A 55 -16.04 -0.18 3.92
N ASP A 56 -15.89 1.14 3.81
CA ASP A 56 -15.63 1.78 2.53
C ASP A 56 -14.26 1.37 2.02
N ARG A 57 -14.23 0.68 0.88
CA ARG A 57 -13.02 0.16 0.25
C ARG A 57 -12.83 0.77 -1.14
N GLY A 58 -13.58 1.82 -1.48
CA GLY A 58 -13.53 2.47 -2.78
C GLY A 58 -14.32 1.74 -3.87
N PRO A 59 -14.03 2.02 -5.15
CA PRO A 59 -12.88 2.78 -5.65
C PRO A 59 -12.91 4.26 -5.25
N PHE A 60 -11.74 4.82 -4.92
CA PHE A 60 -11.58 6.22 -4.55
C PHE A 60 -11.19 7.07 -5.77
N ARG A 61 -11.71 8.30 -5.83
CA ARG A 61 -11.39 9.25 -6.91
C ARG A 61 -10.30 10.26 -6.53
N THR A 62 -10.00 10.36 -5.24
CA THR A 62 -9.05 11.32 -4.67
C THR A 62 -8.27 10.65 -3.55
N ALA A 63 -7.04 11.10 -3.31
CA ALA A 63 -6.19 10.67 -2.21
C ALA A 63 -6.84 11.04 -0.86
N LYS A 64 -7.43 12.24 -0.75
CA LYS A 64 -8.15 12.65 0.46
C LYS A 64 -9.30 11.68 0.79
N ALA A 65 -10.09 11.24 -0.21
CA ALA A 65 -11.16 10.27 0.02
C ALA A 65 -10.62 8.92 0.52
N TYR A 66 -9.48 8.47 -0.02
CA TYR A 66 -8.82 7.26 0.43
C TYR A 66 -8.39 7.35 1.91
N TYR A 67 -7.67 8.41 2.30
CA TYR A 67 -7.16 8.54 3.67
C TYR A 67 -8.28 8.81 4.69
N LEU A 68 -9.34 9.53 4.31
CA LEU A 68 -10.53 9.66 5.15
C LEU A 68 -11.23 8.31 5.34
N ALA A 69 -11.28 7.45 4.32
CA ALA A 69 -11.80 6.09 4.46
C ALA A 69 -10.91 5.21 5.36
N CYS A 70 -9.59 5.40 5.35
CA CYS A 70 -8.68 4.78 6.32
C CYS A 70 -8.98 5.22 7.77
N ALA A 71 -9.22 6.50 7.99
CA ALA A 71 -9.60 7.02 9.31
C ALA A 71 -10.97 6.47 9.76
N GLN A 72 -11.98 6.52 8.89
CA GLN A 72 -13.33 6.02 9.17
C GLN A 72 -13.34 4.52 9.46
N ARG A 73 -12.50 3.74 8.75
CA ARG A 73 -12.32 2.31 8.99
C ARG A 73 -11.96 2.01 10.45
N GLU A 74 -11.04 2.77 11.04
CA GLU A 74 -10.64 2.54 12.43
C GLU A 74 -11.80 2.78 13.40
N LEU A 75 -12.60 3.82 13.14
CA LEU A 75 -13.79 4.14 13.92
C LEU A 75 -14.88 3.06 13.81
N ASP A 76 -15.10 2.53 12.61
CA ASP A 76 -16.09 1.47 12.37
C ASP A 76 -15.66 0.15 13.04
N CYS A 77 -14.36 -0.13 13.05
CA CYS A 77 -13.80 -1.31 13.70
C CYS A 77 -13.86 -1.22 15.23
N SER A 78 -13.66 -0.04 15.84
CA SER A 78 -13.70 0.11 17.30
C SER A 78 -15.10 -0.05 17.87
N ARG A 79 -16.12 0.43 17.15
CA ARG A 79 -17.52 0.44 17.58
C ARG A 79 -18.18 -0.94 17.69
N THR A 80 -17.56 -2.01 17.19
CA THR A 80 -18.19 -3.34 17.18
C THR A 80 -17.66 -4.30 18.26
N LEU A 81 -16.71 -3.85 19.08
CA LEU A 81 -16.20 -4.61 20.24
C LEU A 81 -17.09 -4.53 21.49
N PHE A 82 -18.37 -4.14 21.36
CA PHE A 82 -19.33 -4.16 22.47
C PHE A 82 -19.70 -5.60 22.85
N VAL A 83 -18.88 -6.22 23.70
CA VAL A 83 -19.24 -7.46 24.39
C VAL A 83 -20.25 -7.09 25.47
N GLN A 84 -21.56 -7.26 25.19
CA GLN A 84 -22.68 -7.00 26.11
C GLN A 84 -22.71 -7.92 27.36
N SER A 85 -21.57 -8.48 27.76
CA SER A 85 -21.45 -9.40 28.91
C SER A 85 -20.09 -9.28 29.62
N ALA A 86 -19.32 -8.24 29.33
CA ALA A 86 -18.02 -8.05 29.96
C ALA A 86 -18.10 -7.39 31.34
N SER A 87 -17.06 -7.58 32.17
CA SER A 87 -16.99 -6.99 33.50
C SER A 87 -16.97 -5.46 33.44
N PRO A 88 -17.42 -4.74 34.48
CA PRO A 88 -17.38 -3.27 34.53
C PRO A 88 -15.98 -2.67 34.32
N SER A 89 -14.92 -3.36 34.76
CA SER A 89 -13.54 -2.93 34.53
C SER A 89 -13.17 -3.00 33.05
N TYR A 90 -13.53 -4.10 32.38
CA TYR A 90 -13.26 -4.28 30.96
C TYR A 90 -14.11 -3.33 30.10
N GLN A 91 -15.33 -3.02 30.52
CA GLN A 91 -16.16 -1.99 29.88
C GLN A 91 -15.46 -0.62 29.91
N LYS A 92 -14.88 -0.24 31.05
CA LYS A 92 -14.12 1.00 31.18
C LYS A 92 -12.87 1.01 30.29
N ASP A 93 -12.11 -0.08 30.28
CA ASP A 93 -10.92 -0.20 29.41
C ASP A 93 -11.29 -0.10 27.92
N LEU A 94 -12.45 -0.66 27.52
CA LEU A 94 -12.99 -0.53 26.17
C LEU A 94 -13.45 0.89 25.84
N GLU A 95 -14.10 1.58 26.78
CA GLU A 95 -14.51 2.98 26.64
C GLU A 95 -13.30 3.88 26.46
N ASP A 96 -12.27 3.71 27.30
CA ASP A 96 -11.01 4.45 27.21
C ASP A 96 -10.31 4.19 25.86
N SER A 97 -10.30 2.94 25.40
CA SER A 97 -9.74 2.58 24.09
C SER A 97 -10.54 3.18 22.92
N SER A 98 -11.87 3.22 23.05
CA SER A 98 -12.75 3.81 22.03
C SER A 98 -12.53 5.31 21.91
N LEU A 99 -12.37 6.02 23.04
CA LEU A 99 -12.06 7.44 23.07
C LEU A 99 -10.70 7.74 22.43
N GLN A 100 -9.70 6.88 22.66
CA GLN A 100 -8.40 7.00 22.00
C GLN A 100 -8.52 6.83 20.49
N VAL A 101 -9.28 5.84 20.01
CA VAL A 101 -9.53 5.65 18.57
C VAL A 101 -10.21 6.89 17.98
N GLU A 102 -11.28 7.40 18.62
CA GLU A 102 -11.97 8.61 18.16
C GLU A 102 -11.02 9.80 18.04
N ARG A 103 -10.11 9.95 19.00
CA ARG A 103 -9.10 11.00 18.99
C ARG A 103 -8.08 10.82 17.86
N CYS A 104 -7.56 9.61 17.67
CA CYS A 104 -6.66 9.29 16.55
C CYS A 104 -7.34 9.57 15.20
N VAL A 105 -8.60 9.17 15.04
CA VAL A 105 -9.38 9.39 13.81
C VAL A 105 -9.61 10.87 13.55
N GLY A 106 -9.92 11.65 14.59
CA GLY A 106 -10.04 13.11 14.49
C GLY A 106 -8.74 13.76 14.01
N LEU A 107 -7.62 13.45 14.66
CA LEU A 107 -6.31 14.00 14.30
C LEU A 107 -5.88 13.56 12.89
N LEU A 108 -6.11 12.30 12.51
CA LEU A 108 -5.81 11.80 11.18
C LEU A 108 -6.66 12.53 10.12
N SER A 109 -7.94 12.76 10.39
CA SER A 109 -8.82 13.50 9.48
C SER A 109 -8.38 14.95 9.33
N ASP A 110 -7.98 15.60 10.41
CA ASP A 110 -7.43 16.97 10.39
C ASP A 110 -6.12 17.03 9.60
N LEU A 111 -5.24 16.04 9.78
CA LEU A 111 -4.01 15.91 9.01
C LEU A 111 -4.30 15.74 7.52
N VAL A 112 -5.25 14.90 7.13
CA VAL A 112 -5.66 14.72 5.72
C VAL A 112 -6.12 16.05 5.11
N ASN A 113 -6.91 16.84 5.85
CA ASN A 113 -7.43 18.12 5.37
C ASN A 113 -6.35 19.20 5.24
N ARG A 114 -5.30 19.12 6.05
CA ARG A 114 -4.17 20.07 6.07
C ARG A 114 -2.97 19.62 5.24
N CYS A 115 -2.92 18.37 4.81
CA CYS A 115 -1.79 17.80 4.09
C CYS A 115 -1.68 18.44 2.70
N GLU A 116 -0.62 19.21 2.49
CA GLU A 116 -0.28 19.78 1.19
C GLU A 116 0.15 18.69 0.19
N GLY A 117 0.00 18.98 -1.10
CA GLY A 117 0.39 18.09 -2.20
C GLY A 117 -0.56 16.91 -2.46
N LEU A 118 -1.72 16.86 -1.80
CA LEU A 118 -2.78 15.91 -2.10
C LEU A 118 -3.71 16.46 -3.18
N ASP A 119 -4.12 15.60 -4.11
CA ASP A 119 -5.11 15.92 -5.14
C ASP A 119 -4.72 17.18 -5.94
N ASP A 120 -5.60 18.18 -6.00
CA ASP A 120 -5.38 19.38 -6.82
C ASP A 120 -4.19 20.25 -6.34
N ASP A 121 -3.68 20.00 -5.13
CA ASP A 121 -2.51 20.71 -4.57
C ASP A 121 -1.20 20.32 -5.29
N ASP A 122 -1.15 19.13 -5.92
CA ASP A 122 -0.04 18.68 -6.76
C ASP A 122 -0.58 17.88 -7.97
N PRO A 123 -1.03 18.57 -9.04
CA PRO A 123 -1.66 17.92 -10.18
C PRO A 123 -0.70 17.03 -10.98
N VAL A 124 0.62 17.14 -10.76
CA VAL A 124 1.62 16.31 -11.43
C VAL A 124 1.68 14.93 -10.77
N LEU A 125 1.62 14.86 -9.44
CA LEU A 125 1.72 13.60 -8.69
C LEU A 125 0.39 13.04 -8.19
N ALA A 126 -0.70 13.81 -8.28
CA ALA A 126 -2.05 13.36 -7.93
C ALA A 126 -2.66 12.27 -8.81
N PRO A 127 -2.36 12.15 -10.12
CA PRO A 127 -2.93 11.09 -10.95
C PRO A 127 -2.66 9.71 -10.35
N PHE A 128 -3.62 8.80 -10.47
CA PHE A 128 -3.50 7.45 -9.93
C PHE A 128 -2.82 6.51 -10.94
N SER A 129 -2.00 5.59 -10.43
CA SER A 129 -1.31 4.56 -11.20
C SER A 129 -1.34 3.21 -10.49
N LEU A 130 -0.88 2.19 -11.20
CA LEU A 130 -0.73 0.84 -10.67
C LEU A 130 0.48 0.76 -9.75
N ASP A 131 0.23 0.49 -8.47
CA ASP A 131 1.24 0.51 -7.43
C ASP A 131 1.81 -0.89 -7.14
N ILE A 132 3.02 -1.14 -7.63
CA ILE A 132 3.78 -2.38 -7.47
C ILE A 132 4.71 -2.28 -6.24
N HIS A 133 4.09 -2.17 -5.07
CA HIS A 133 4.76 -1.77 -3.84
C HIS A 133 5.62 -2.84 -3.14
N ASP A 134 5.32 -4.12 -3.37
CA ASP A 134 5.96 -5.23 -2.67
C ASP A 134 6.46 -6.33 -3.63
N ILE A 135 7.20 -5.92 -4.66
CA ILE A 135 7.86 -6.86 -5.57
C ILE A 135 9.21 -7.33 -5.01
N GLY A 136 9.21 -8.53 -4.43
CA GLY A 136 10.45 -9.21 -4.04
C GLY A 136 11.25 -9.73 -5.25
N LEU A 137 12.57 -9.84 -5.13
CA LEU A 137 13.45 -10.37 -6.19
C LEU A 137 13.03 -11.77 -6.69
N LYS A 138 12.47 -12.62 -5.81
CA LYS A 138 11.92 -13.93 -6.18
C LYS A 138 10.78 -13.87 -7.21
N ASN A 139 10.13 -12.71 -7.35
CA ASN A 139 9.00 -12.47 -8.24
C ASN A 139 9.44 -11.94 -9.62
N ILE A 140 10.74 -11.70 -9.82
CA ILE A 140 11.34 -11.28 -11.09
C ILE A 140 12.05 -12.48 -11.70
N LEU A 141 11.47 -13.04 -12.76
CA LEU A 141 12.05 -14.15 -13.48
C LEU A 141 12.95 -13.63 -14.60
N VAL A 142 14.17 -14.13 -14.66
CA VAL A 142 15.17 -13.78 -15.70
C VAL A 142 15.45 -14.96 -16.61
N ALA A 143 15.99 -14.69 -17.80
CA ALA A 143 16.30 -15.74 -18.74
C ALA A 143 17.49 -16.59 -18.27
N PRO A 144 17.45 -17.94 -18.41
CA PRO A 144 18.53 -18.81 -17.94
C PRO A 144 19.83 -18.66 -18.74
N ASP A 145 19.73 -18.18 -19.98
CA ASP A 145 20.84 -17.91 -20.89
C ASP A 145 21.40 -16.48 -20.75
N ASP A 146 20.58 -15.54 -20.26
CA ASP A 146 20.95 -14.15 -20.03
C ASP A 146 20.17 -13.57 -18.83
N HIS A 147 20.83 -13.53 -17.67
CA HIS A 147 20.24 -13.04 -16.43
C HIS A 147 19.98 -11.52 -16.40
N THR A 148 20.39 -10.77 -17.43
CA THR A 148 20.04 -9.34 -17.55
C THR A 148 18.66 -9.13 -18.14
N ARG A 149 18.08 -10.17 -18.77
CA ARG A 149 16.79 -10.10 -19.43
C ARG A 149 15.68 -10.62 -18.53
N ILE A 150 14.82 -9.72 -18.07
CA ILE A 150 13.58 -10.08 -17.37
C ILE A 150 12.62 -10.74 -18.37
N VAL A 151 12.16 -11.95 -18.05
CA VAL A 151 11.22 -12.72 -18.88
C VAL A 151 9.80 -12.73 -18.33
N ALA A 152 9.64 -12.53 -17.02
CA ALA A 152 8.33 -12.39 -16.41
C ALA A 152 8.42 -11.67 -15.05
N ILE A 153 7.37 -10.93 -14.74
CA ILE A 153 7.06 -10.47 -13.39
C ILE A 153 5.83 -11.25 -12.93
N VAL A 154 5.92 -11.88 -11.75
CA VAL A 154 4.86 -12.71 -11.17
C VAL A 154 4.37 -12.11 -9.85
N ASP A 155 3.42 -12.78 -9.20
CA ASP A 155 2.93 -12.41 -7.87
C ASP A 155 2.26 -11.02 -7.81
N TRP A 156 1.39 -10.75 -8.78
CA TRP A 156 0.58 -9.51 -8.88
C TRP A 156 -0.55 -9.42 -7.83
N GLN A 157 -0.52 -10.25 -6.81
CA GLN A 157 -1.50 -10.19 -5.72
C GLN A 157 -1.31 -8.90 -4.92
N PHE A 158 -2.40 -8.39 -4.35
CA PHE A 158 -2.41 -7.16 -3.55
C PHE A 158 -1.96 -5.88 -4.27
N VAL A 159 -1.68 -5.91 -5.58
CA VAL A 159 -1.41 -4.68 -6.35
C VAL A 159 -2.64 -3.76 -6.31
N ASN A 160 -2.42 -2.49 -6.02
CA ASN A 160 -3.47 -1.49 -5.84
C ASN A 160 -3.31 -0.32 -6.79
N ILE A 161 -4.30 0.56 -6.79
CA ILE A 161 -4.26 1.84 -7.48
C ILE A 161 -4.03 2.92 -6.42
N HIS A 162 -2.94 3.68 -6.54
CA HIS A 162 -2.60 4.78 -5.64
C HIS A 162 -2.18 6.02 -6.45
N PRO A 163 -2.19 7.22 -5.84
CA PRO A 163 -1.57 8.39 -6.44
C PRO A 163 -0.09 8.13 -6.80
N LEU A 164 0.40 8.78 -7.87
CA LEU A 164 1.76 8.58 -8.37
C LEU A 164 2.85 8.82 -7.32
N TRP A 165 2.66 9.78 -6.42
CA TRP A 165 3.60 10.03 -5.32
C TRP A 165 3.79 8.81 -4.40
N CYS A 166 2.77 7.94 -4.24
CA CYS A 166 2.92 6.69 -3.48
C CYS A 166 3.66 5.60 -4.28
N CYS A 167 3.60 5.66 -5.61
CA CYS A 167 4.12 4.61 -6.48
C CYS A 167 5.64 4.67 -6.65
N ALA A 168 6.25 5.84 -6.47
CA ALA A 168 7.70 6.02 -6.61
C ALA A 168 8.42 5.70 -5.30
N ARG A 169 8.87 4.45 -5.18
CA ARG A 169 9.59 3.97 -3.98
C ARG A 169 10.81 3.17 -4.38
N LEU A 170 11.84 3.20 -3.55
CA LEU A 170 12.87 2.17 -3.62
C LEU A 170 12.23 0.81 -3.30
N PRO A 171 12.49 -0.24 -4.10
CA PRO A 171 12.13 -1.60 -3.75
C PRO A 171 12.63 -1.95 -2.34
N THR A 172 11.85 -2.73 -1.58
CA THR A 172 12.15 -3.05 -0.18
C THR A 172 13.55 -3.63 0.04
N TRP A 173 14.04 -4.42 -0.92
CA TRP A 173 15.38 -5.02 -0.92
C TRP A 173 16.52 -4.02 -1.21
N LEU A 174 16.22 -2.79 -1.65
CA LEU A 174 17.16 -1.68 -1.80
C LEU A 174 17.07 -0.64 -0.68
N ARG A 175 16.05 -0.69 0.17
CA ARG A 175 15.89 0.27 1.25
C ARG A 175 16.96 0.05 2.34
N PRO A 176 17.53 1.13 2.90
CA PRO A 176 18.33 1.06 4.12
C PRO A 176 17.60 0.28 5.21
N SER A 177 18.31 -0.57 5.95
CA SER A 177 17.73 -1.29 7.08
C SER A 177 18.70 -1.35 8.25
N LEU A 178 18.23 -1.00 9.44
CA LEU A 178 19.03 -1.03 10.67
C LEU A 178 19.47 -2.44 11.08
N SER A 179 18.81 -3.49 10.55
CA SER A 179 19.09 -4.89 10.89
C SER A 179 20.00 -5.62 9.90
N ASP A 180 20.23 -5.05 8.71
CA ASP A 180 20.87 -5.79 7.61
C ASP A 180 22.35 -5.42 7.47
N GLY A 181 23.23 -6.42 7.54
CA GLY A 181 24.68 -6.24 7.45
C GLY A 181 25.24 -5.88 6.07
N ASP A 182 24.41 -5.55 5.08
CA ASP A 182 24.80 -5.31 3.68
C ASP A 182 24.52 -3.86 3.21
N GLU A 183 24.53 -2.92 4.15
CA GLU A 183 24.24 -1.50 3.90
C GLU A 183 25.09 -0.87 2.75
N PRO A 184 26.40 -1.16 2.60
CA PRO A 184 27.19 -0.60 1.50
C PRO A 184 26.70 -1.06 0.11
N THR A 185 26.28 -2.33 -0.02
CA THR A 185 25.78 -2.85 -1.30
C THR A 185 24.43 -2.24 -1.63
N LYS A 186 23.52 -2.14 -0.67
CA LYS A 186 22.21 -1.51 -0.85
C LYS A 186 22.34 -0.05 -1.27
N SER A 187 23.22 0.71 -0.61
CA SER A 187 23.52 2.10 -0.98
C SER A 187 24.05 2.22 -2.41
N ARG A 188 24.95 1.31 -2.82
CA ARG A 188 25.44 1.29 -4.21
C ARG A 188 24.33 0.97 -5.20
N LEU A 189 23.48 -0.02 -4.90
CA LEU A 189 22.39 -0.43 -5.79
C LEU A 189 21.28 0.63 -5.88
N SER A 190 20.94 1.32 -4.79
CA SER A 190 19.98 2.44 -4.82
C SER A 190 20.51 3.61 -5.65
N THR A 191 21.82 3.87 -5.60
CA THR A 191 22.48 4.85 -6.48
C THR A 191 22.36 4.46 -7.95
N ILE A 192 22.63 3.19 -8.29
CA ILE A 192 22.47 2.67 -9.66
C ILE A 192 21.01 2.77 -10.11
N PHE A 193 20.06 2.43 -9.25
CA PHE A 193 18.63 2.50 -9.54
C PHE A 193 18.21 3.93 -9.92
N ARG A 194 18.60 4.92 -9.12
CA ARG A 194 18.33 6.34 -9.40
C ARG A 194 19.01 6.81 -10.70
N ALA A 195 20.26 6.43 -10.92
CA ALA A 195 20.98 6.78 -12.14
C ALA A 195 20.33 6.20 -13.40
N GLU A 196 19.78 4.98 -13.33
CA GLU A 196 19.10 4.35 -14.45
C GLU A 196 17.76 5.02 -14.76
N ILE A 197 17.01 5.44 -13.75
CA ILE A 197 15.79 6.24 -13.96
C ILE A 197 16.15 7.56 -14.64
N ALA A 198 17.17 8.27 -14.14
CA ALA A 198 17.63 9.52 -14.75
C ALA A 198 18.10 9.31 -16.21
N ARG A 199 18.68 8.15 -16.52
CA ARG A 199 19.09 7.78 -17.89
C ARG A 199 17.89 7.54 -18.82
N LEU A 200 16.79 6.99 -18.29
CA LEU A 200 15.59 6.64 -19.06
C LEU A 200 14.66 7.84 -19.26
N ASP A 201 14.42 8.60 -18.20
CA ASP A 201 13.39 9.65 -18.15
C ASP A 201 13.97 11.08 -18.16
N GLY A 202 15.29 11.23 -18.05
CA GLY A 202 15.95 12.51 -17.83
C GLY A 202 15.98 12.90 -16.35
N LEU A 203 17.02 13.64 -15.94
CA LEU A 203 17.22 13.98 -14.52
C LEU A 203 16.17 14.99 -14.02
N ASP A 204 15.90 16.05 -14.80
CA ASP A 204 15.05 17.16 -14.37
C ASP A 204 13.56 16.94 -14.69
N ASP A 205 13.25 16.07 -15.65
CA ASP A 205 11.88 15.83 -16.14
C ASP A 205 11.22 14.57 -15.55
N SER A 206 11.98 13.72 -14.83
CA SER A 206 11.45 12.45 -14.34
C SER A 206 10.47 12.65 -13.19
N THR A 207 9.18 12.50 -13.50
CA THR A 207 8.10 12.44 -12.50
C THR A 207 8.36 11.38 -11.43
N PHE A 208 8.99 10.26 -11.80
CA PHE A 208 9.33 9.21 -10.84
C PHE A 208 10.41 9.65 -9.86
N LEU A 209 11.47 10.35 -10.32
CA LEU A 209 12.49 10.87 -9.41
C LEU A 209 11.93 11.96 -8.50
N HIS A 210 11.11 12.88 -9.04
CA HIS A 210 10.43 13.90 -8.25
C HIS A 210 9.57 13.28 -7.15
N ALA A 211 8.77 12.26 -7.49
CA ALA A 211 7.96 11.53 -6.54
C ALA A 211 8.82 10.75 -5.52
N LEU A 212 9.91 10.12 -5.97
CA LEU A 212 10.82 9.37 -5.11
C LEU A 212 11.50 10.27 -4.07
N ASP A 213 11.85 11.50 -4.44
CA ASP A 213 12.46 12.49 -3.54
C ASP A 213 11.42 13.19 -2.66
N ALA A 214 10.16 13.26 -3.10
CA ALA A 214 9.05 13.78 -2.31
C ALA A 214 8.55 12.80 -1.24
N THR A 215 9.04 11.55 -1.19
CA THR A 215 8.57 10.54 -0.22
C THR A 215 8.79 10.92 1.26
N GLU A 216 9.59 11.94 1.56
CA GLU A 216 9.80 12.45 2.92
C GLU A 216 8.89 13.63 3.34
N ASP A 217 7.90 13.99 2.52
CA ASP A 217 6.95 15.05 2.87
C ASP A 217 5.76 14.56 3.74
N ALA A 218 4.85 15.48 4.06
CA ALA A 218 3.68 15.19 4.89
C ALA A 218 2.80 14.05 4.34
N ARG A 219 2.82 13.80 3.03
CA ARG A 219 2.04 12.73 2.36
C ARG A 219 2.59 11.36 2.72
N GLY A 220 3.91 11.20 2.73
CA GLY A 220 4.56 9.96 3.14
C GLY A 220 4.24 9.61 4.59
N THR A 221 4.31 10.61 5.49
CA THR A 221 3.94 10.41 6.89
C THR A 221 2.46 10.06 7.05
N LEU A 222 1.58 10.73 6.29
CA LEU A 222 0.15 10.41 6.28
C LEU A 222 -0.12 8.97 5.79
N ASP A 223 0.58 8.52 4.74
CA ASP A 223 0.45 7.16 4.21
C ASP A 223 0.86 6.11 5.24
N ASP A 224 1.98 6.34 5.93
CA ASP A 224 2.46 5.47 7.01
C ASP A 224 1.46 5.41 8.17
N LEU A 225 0.96 6.56 8.63
CA LEU A 225 0.01 6.62 9.74
C LEU A 225 -1.33 5.95 9.41
N ALA A 226 -1.74 5.97 8.14
CA ALA A 226 -2.98 5.34 7.67
C ALA A 226 -2.95 3.80 7.70
N ASP A 227 -1.78 3.18 7.89
CA ASP A 227 -1.61 1.73 7.99
C ASP A 227 -1.69 1.17 9.42
N TYR A 228 -1.61 2.03 10.44
CA TYR A 228 -1.69 1.61 11.84
C TYR A 228 -3.11 1.19 12.24
N ASP A 229 -3.20 0.24 13.17
CA ASP A 229 -4.46 -0.13 13.82
C ASP A 229 -4.67 0.81 15.00
N ALA A 230 -5.62 1.73 14.91
CA ALA A 230 -5.79 2.77 15.94
C ALA A 230 -6.19 2.19 17.30
N PHE A 231 -6.70 0.97 17.35
CA PHE A 231 -7.05 0.30 18.60
C PHE A 231 -5.83 -0.38 19.23
N ARG A 232 -5.00 -1.06 18.44
CA ARG A 232 -3.83 -1.81 18.94
C ARG A 232 -2.59 -0.94 19.10
N ASP A 233 -2.42 0.01 18.19
CA ASP A 233 -1.22 0.82 18.04
C ASP A 233 -1.43 2.26 18.52
N ALA A 234 -2.52 2.54 19.25
CA ALA A 234 -2.86 3.86 19.79
C ALA A 234 -1.69 4.53 20.52
N PHE A 235 -0.90 3.73 21.24
CA PHE A 235 0.26 4.20 22.01
C PHE A 235 1.41 4.74 21.14
N LEU A 236 1.50 4.32 19.87
CA LEU A 236 2.44 4.86 18.89
C LEU A 236 1.78 5.95 18.04
N LEU A 237 0.54 5.68 17.62
CA LEU A 237 -0.20 6.50 16.67
C LEU A 237 -0.58 7.87 17.26
N LEU A 238 -1.09 7.90 18.50
CA LEU A 238 -1.59 9.14 19.11
C LEU A 238 -0.47 10.15 19.36
N PRO A 239 0.67 9.81 19.98
CA PRO A 239 1.78 10.75 20.12
C PRO A 239 2.34 11.21 18.77
N ALA A 240 2.38 10.35 17.76
CA ALA A 240 2.84 10.75 16.43
C ALA A 240 1.92 11.81 15.81
N LEU A 241 0.61 11.58 15.85
CA LEU A 241 -0.40 12.51 15.34
C LEU A 241 -0.45 13.84 16.11
N GLU A 242 -0.22 13.84 17.42
CA GLU A 242 -0.19 15.06 18.24
C GLU A 242 1.01 15.97 17.96
N ASN A 243 2.10 15.42 17.40
CA ASN A 243 3.34 16.15 17.13
C ASN A 243 3.42 16.71 15.70
N MET A 244 2.37 16.56 14.89
CA MET A 244 2.25 17.06 13.50
C MET A 244 1.32 18.28 13.41
#